data_AF-A0AAQ4E4M0-F1
#
_entry.id   AF-A0AAQ4E4M0-F1
#
_cell.length_a   1.000
_cell.length_b   1.000
_cell.length_c   1.000
_cell.angle_alpha   90.00
_cell.angle_beta   90.00
_cell.angle_gamma   90.00
#
_symmetry.space_group_name_H-M   'P 1'
#
loop_
_entity.id
_entity.type
_entity.pdbx_description
1 polymer ?
#
loop_
_entity_poly.entity_id
_entity_poly.type
_entity_poly.pdbx_seq_one_letter_code
_entity_poly.pdbx_strand_id
1 'polypeptide(L)'
;MAAERSTLKELSEGAKNCELVKKYNVSKSTISTILKNKEKITSSEANSTVRKRLRKATYADVEDALLKWFVDARARNIPISGPMMLGKTKDFAFLLDFPDFSPGYGWLHRFKVRH
;
A
#
# COMPACT_ATOMS: atom_id res chain seq x y z
N MET A 1 -3.10 -10.78 2.86
CA MET A 1 -2.85 -10.59 1.42
C MET A 1 -2.22 -11.81 0.76
N ALA A 2 -1.05 -12.34 1.16
CA ALA A 2 -0.47 -13.53 0.49
C ALA A 2 -1.41 -14.75 0.48
N ALA A 3 -1.93 -15.16 1.64
CA ALA A 3 -2.88 -16.28 1.72
C ALA A 3 -4.20 -16.01 0.96
N GLU A 4 -4.69 -14.78 0.97
CA GLU A 4 -5.92 -14.39 0.25
C GLU A 4 -5.73 -14.45 -1.28
N ARG A 5 -4.53 -14.10 -1.78
CA ARG A 5 -4.18 -14.26 -3.19
C ARG A 5 -4.08 -15.73 -3.59
N SER A 6 -3.45 -16.56 -2.75
CA SER A 6 -3.40 -18.00 -3.00
C SER A 6 -4.80 -18.62 -3.04
N THR A 7 -5.71 -18.19 -2.14
CA THR A 7 -7.12 -18.63 -2.21
C THR A 7 -7.83 -18.16 -3.48
N LEU A 8 -7.59 -16.94 -3.96
CA LEU A 8 -8.20 -16.46 -5.22
C LEU A 8 -7.67 -17.21 -6.44
N LYS A 9 -6.37 -17.54 -6.46
CA LYS A 9 -5.75 -18.32 -7.52
C LYS A 9 -6.37 -19.73 -7.59
N GLU A 10 -6.44 -20.43 -6.47
CA GLU A 10 -7.04 -21.77 -6.41
C GLU A 10 -8.54 -21.76 -6.73
N LEU A 11 -9.28 -20.70 -6.35
CA LEU A 11 -10.67 -20.52 -6.78
C LEU A 11 -10.79 -20.37 -8.30
N SER A 12 -9.87 -19.65 -8.94
CA SER A 12 -9.87 -19.48 -10.41
C SER A 12 -9.50 -20.77 -11.15
N GLU A 13 -8.69 -21.63 -10.52
CA GLU A 13 -8.31 -22.96 -11.03
C GLU A 13 -9.42 -24.01 -10.81
N GLY A 14 -10.56 -23.62 -10.22
CA GLY A 14 -11.74 -24.47 -10.07
C GLY A 14 -11.88 -25.18 -8.72
N ALA A 15 -11.05 -24.83 -7.71
CA ALA A 15 -11.16 -25.42 -6.38
C ALA A 15 -12.49 -25.08 -5.70
N LYS A 16 -13.05 -26.04 -4.96
CA LYS A 16 -14.33 -25.82 -4.25
C LYS A 16 -14.09 -25.05 -2.94
N ASN A 17 -15.02 -24.17 -2.58
CA ASN A 17 -14.98 -23.43 -1.31
C ASN A 17 -14.75 -24.34 -0.09
N CYS A 18 -15.34 -25.53 -0.07
CA CYS A 18 -15.18 -26.50 1.03
C CYS A 18 -13.75 -27.03 1.16
N GLU A 19 -13.01 -27.17 0.05
CA GLU A 19 -11.61 -27.62 0.06
C GLU A 19 -10.71 -26.51 0.61
N LEU A 20 -10.95 -25.26 0.20
CA LEU A 20 -10.20 -24.10 0.66
C LEU A 20 -10.41 -23.80 2.14
N VAL A 21 -11.64 -23.96 2.64
CA VAL A 21 -11.95 -23.85 4.08
C VAL A 21 -11.10 -24.80 4.90
N LYS A 22 -10.95 -26.05 4.45
CA LYS A 22 -10.11 -27.06 5.13
C LYS A 22 -8.63 -26.75 4.99
N LYS A 23 -8.18 -26.41 3.77
CA LYS A 23 -6.76 -26.16 3.47
C LYS A 23 -6.20 -24.95 4.20
N TYR A 24 -6.96 -23.85 4.26
CA TYR A 24 -6.53 -22.60 4.87
C TYR A 24 -7.04 -22.42 6.30
N ASN A 25 -7.83 -23.37 6.83
CA ASN A 25 -8.47 -23.31 8.13
C ASN A 25 -9.22 -21.98 8.38
N VAL A 26 -9.99 -21.55 7.37
CA VAL A 26 -10.77 -20.30 7.39
C VAL A 26 -12.25 -20.60 7.23
N SER A 27 -13.12 -19.74 7.76
CA SER A 27 -14.56 -19.94 7.64
C SER A 27 -15.05 -19.74 6.19
N LYS A 28 -16.20 -20.34 5.86
CA LYS A 28 -16.87 -20.11 4.56
C LYS A 28 -17.15 -18.61 4.32
N SER A 29 -17.49 -17.86 5.38
CA SER A 29 -17.73 -16.41 5.28
C SER A 29 -16.47 -15.62 4.93
N THR A 30 -15.30 -16.06 5.39
CA THR A 30 -14.00 -15.48 5.02
C THR A 30 -13.72 -15.67 3.53
N ILE A 31 -13.91 -16.89 2.99
CA ILE A 31 -13.74 -17.16 1.54
C ILE A 31 -14.68 -16.27 0.70
N SER A 32 -15.95 -16.15 1.08
CA SER A 32 -16.90 -15.27 0.39
C SER A 32 -16.49 -13.79 0.45
N THR A 33 -15.91 -13.34 1.56
CA THR A 33 -15.43 -11.97 1.73
C THR A 33 -14.19 -11.69 0.87
N ILE A 34 -13.29 -12.66 0.76
CA ILE A 34 -12.13 -12.60 -0.14
C ILE A 34 -12.61 -12.50 -1.59
N LEU A 35 -13.60 -13.31 -1.99
CA LEU A 35 -14.17 -13.26 -3.34
C LEU A 35 -14.82 -11.91 -3.66
N LYS A 36 -15.57 -11.33 -2.71
CA LYS A 36 -16.17 -9.98 -2.87
C LYS A 36 -15.12 -8.89 -3.03
N ASN A 37 -13.96 -9.03 -2.38
CA ASN A 37 -12.87 -8.05 -2.44
C ASN A 37 -11.80 -8.41 -3.49
N LYS A 38 -12.06 -9.36 -4.40
CA LYS A 38 -11.07 -9.87 -5.36
C LYS A 38 -10.34 -8.77 -6.13
N GLU A 39 -11.08 -7.78 -6.65
CA GLU A 39 -10.53 -6.69 -7.48
C GLU A 39 -9.58 -5.79 -6.69
N LYS A 40 -9.89 -5.53 -5.42
CA LYS A 40 -9.01 -4.76 -4.52
C LYS A 40 -7.73 -5.53 -4.18
N ILE A 41 -7.82 -6.86 -4.13
CA ILE A 41 -6.68 -7.73 -3.84
C ILE A 41 -5.77 -7.85 -5.07
N THR A 42 -6.32 -8.00 -6.28
CA THR A 42 -5.56 -8.05 -7.55
C THR A 42 -4.96 -6.69 -7.92
N SER A 43 -5.70 -5.58 -7.84
CA SER A 43 -5.18 -4.24 -8.18
C SER A 43 -4.01 -3.78 -7.28
N SER A 44 -3.81 -4.40 -6.11
CA SER A 44 -2.70 -4.11 -5.19
C SER A 44 -1.34 -4.75 -5.60
N GLU A 45 -1.21 -5.13 -6.86
CA GLU A 45 -0.17 -5.98 -7.46
C GLU A 45 1.28 -5.58 -7.15
N ALA A 46 1.57 -4.30 -6.89
CA ALA A 46 2.95 -3.82 -6.87
C ALA A 46 3.67 -3.80 -5.50
N ASN A 47 2.98 -3.72 -4.35
CA ASN A 47 3.65 -3.16 -3.15
C ASN A 47 3.44 -3.91 -1.82
N SER A 48 3.85 -5.19 -1.77
CA SER A 48 4.15 -5.98 -0.56
C SER A 48 3.27 -7.21 -0.36
N THR A 49 3.87 -8.38 -0.49
CA THR A 49 3.32 -9.67 -0.05
C THR A 49 3.19 -9.77 1.48
N VAL A 50 3.82 -8.85 2.23
CA VAL A 50 3.90 -8.86 3.70
C VAL A 50 2.72 -8.11 4.35
N ARG A 51 2.12 -7.12 3.68
CA ARG A 51 1.05 -6.31 4.30
C ARG A 51 -0.26 -7.10 4.41
N LYS A 52 -0.92 -7.02 5.56
CA LYS A 52 -2.27 -7.59 5.79
C LYS A 52 -3.42 -6.61 5.52
N ARG A 53 -3.15 -5.30 5.50
CA ARG A 53 -4.19 -4.26 5.29
C ARG A 53 -3.64 -3.12 4.45
N LEU A 54 -4.40 -2.73 3.43
CA LEU A 54 -4.17 -1.49 2.66
C LEU A 54 -4.72 -0.33 3.49
N ARG A 55 -3.85 0.43 4.15
CA ARG A 55 -4.21 1.73 4.72
C ARG A 55 -3.95 2.79 3.68
N LYS A 56 -5.02 3.44 3.19
CA LYS A 56 -4.87 4.70 2.45
C LYS A 56 -4.16 5.71 3.35
N ALA A 57 -3.16 6.40 2.82
CA ALA A 57 -2.55 7.51 3.53
C ALA A 57 -3.58 8.61 3.72
N THR A 58 -3.54 9.29 4.86
CA THR A 58 -4.42 10.45 5.12
C THR A 58 -4.16 11.57 4.11
N TYR A 59 -2.92 11.68 3.62
CA TYR A 59 -2.47 12.66 2.63
C TYR A 59 -1.89 11.92 1.41
N ALA A 60 -2.72 11.11 0.74
CA ALA A 60 -2.27 10.29 -0.39
C ALA A 60 -1.68 11.13 -1.53
N ASP A 61 -2.29 12.28 -1.84
CA ASP A 61 -1.81 13.17 -2.91
C ASP A 61 -0.42 13.75 -2.60
N VAL A 62 -0.16 14.07 -1.34
CA VAL A 62 1.16 14.55 -0.88
C VAL A 62 2.19 13.43 -0.96
N GLU A 63 1.83 12.20 -0.56
CA GLU A 63 2.74 11.04 -0.68
C GLU A 63 3.07 10.70 -2.13
N ASP A 64 2.08 10.78 -3.03
CA ASP A 64 2.27 10.51 -4.46
C ASP A 64 3.16 11.58 -5.13
N ALA A 65 2.95 12.86 -4.79
CA ALA A 65 3.82 13.95 -5.24
C ALA A 65 5.27 13.77 -4.73
N LEU A 66 5.43 13.43 -3.45
CA LEU A 66 6.73 13.17 -2.84
C LEU A 66 7.42 11.97 -3.49
N LEU A 67 6.69 10.90 -3.80
CA LEU A 67 7.22 9.71 -4.46
C LEU A 67 7.73 10.02 -5.87
N LYS A 68 6.94 10.75 -6.67
CA LYS A 68 7.35 11.18 -8.02
C LYS A 68 8.63 12.00 -7.98
N TRP A 69 8.68 12.96 -7.05
CA TRP A 69 9.88 13.76 -6.82
C TRP A 69 11.08 12.91 -6.37
N PHE A 70 10.87 11.96 -5.47
CA PHE A 70 11.93 11.07 -4.99
C PHE A 70 12.53 10.21 -6.11
N VAL A 71 11.69 9.68 -7.00
CA VAL A 71 12.12 8.89 -8.17
C VAL A 71 12.93 9.76 -9.14
N ASP A 72 12.48 10.98 -9.44
CA ASP A 72 13.20 11.93 -10.30
C ASP A 72 14.54 12.35 -9.67
N ALA A 73 14.56 12.68 -8.37
CA ALA A 73 15.78 13.04 -7.67
C ALA A 73 16.79 11.88 -7.59
N ARG A 74 16.32 10.64 -7.44
CA ARG A 74 17.12 9.42 -7.55
C ARG A 74 17.70 9.24 -8.94
N ALA A 75 16.90 9.46 -10.00
CA ALA A 75 17.36 9.37 -11.39
C ALA A 75 18.47 10.39 -11.69
N ARG A 76 18.45 11.55 -11.02
CA ARG A 76 19.47 12.60 -11.13
C ARG A 76 20.68 12.39 -10.20
N ASN A 77 20.78 11.24 -9.52
CA ASN A 77 21.84 10.92 -8.56
C ASN A 77 21.99 11.94 -7.41
N ILE A 78 20.89 12.59 -7.03
CA ILE A 78 20.90 13.55 -5.91
C ILE A 78 20.87 12.77 -4.59
N PRO A 79 21.78 13.02 -3.64
CA PRO A 79 21.72 12.40 -2.32
C PRO A 79 20.54 12.99 -1.52
N ILE A 80 19.53 12.16 -1.23
CA ILE A 80 18.32 12.57 -0.53
C ILE A 80 18.44 12.22 0.95
N SER A 81 18.42 13.25 1.82
CA SER A 81 18.41 13.09 3.27
C SER A 81 16.99 13.06 3.85
N GLY A 82 16.84 12.54 5.07
CA GLY A 82 15.55 12.54 5.78
C GLY A 82 14.95 13.95 5.98
N PRO A 83 15.72 14.93 6.48
CA PRO A 83 15.25 16.31 6.60
C PRO A 83 14.86 16.94 5.26
N MET A 84 15.58 16.63 4.19
CA MET A 84 15.25 17.10 2.84
C MET A 84 13.88 16.57 2.38
N MET A 85 13.59 15.29 2.63
CA MET A 85 12.26 14.73 2.34
C MET A 85 11.17 15.42 3.16
N LEU A 86 11.40 15.67 4.45
CA LEU A 86 10.42 16.38 5.30
C LEU A 86 10.12 17.79 4.79
N GLY A 87 11.16 18.53 4.39
CA GLY A 87 11.01 19.85 3.79
C GLY A 87 10.18 19.80 2.51
N LYS A 88 10.53 18.90 1.57
CA LYS A 88 9.77 18.73 0.33
C LYS A 88 8.33 18.28 0.55
N THR A 89 8.10 17.47 1.57
CA THR A 89 6.75 17.06 1.96
C THR A 89 5.91 18.27 2.38
N LYS A 90 6.49 19.21 3.15
CA LYS A 90 5.80 20.46 3.53
C LYS A 90 5.50 21.33 2.31
N ASP A 91 6.46 21.46 1.39
CA ASP A 91 6.26 22.21 0.14
C ASP A 91 5.06 21.63 -0.65
N PHE A 92 5.01 20.31 -0.81
CA PHE A 92 3.89 19.65 -1.51
C PHE A 92 2.57 19.77 -0.76
N ALA A 93 2.58 19.70 0.56
CA ALA A 93 1.37 19.87 1.34
C ALA A 93 0.82 21.29 1.25
N PHE A 94 1.68 22.31 1.27
CA PHE A 94 1.26 23.68 1.03
C PHE A 94 0.66 23.84 -0.38
N LEU A 95 1.29 23.24 -1.40
CA LEU A 95 0.81 23.32 -2.79
C LEU A 95 -0.52 22.56 -3.03
N LEU A 96 -0.83 21.59 -2.18
CA LEU A 96 -2.05 20.76 -2.24
C LEU A 96 -3.12 21.23 -1.23
N ASP A 97 -3.04 22.47 -0.76
CA ASP A 97 -3.99 23.07 0.19
C ASP A 97 -4.09 22.36 1.56
N PHE A 98 -2.98 21.76 2.01
CA PHE A 98 -2.81 21.20 3.36
C PHE A 98 -1.75 22.00 4.18
N PRO A 99 -1.98 23.29 4.46
CA PRO A 99 -0.98 24.15 5.12
C PRO A 99 -0.66 23.72 6.56
N ASP A 100 -1.61 23.09 7.24
CA ASP A 100 -1.44 22.61 8.63
C ASP A 100 -0.70 21.28 8.73
N PHE A 101 -0.34 20.68 7.59
CA PHE A 101 0.35 19.40 7.59
C PHE A 101 1.82 19.56 7.99
N SER A 102 2.13 19.11 9.20
CA SER A 102 3.50 19.03 9.71
C SER A 102 4.00 17.58 9.71
N PRO A 103 4.71 17.13 8.66
CA PRO A 103 5.28 15.79 8.61
C PRO A 103 6.40 15.67 9.65
N GLY A 104 6.25 14.69 10.55
CA GLY A 104 7.30 14.30 11.49
C GLY A 104 8.06 13.06 11.03
N TYR A 105 9.12 12.70 11.77
CA TYR A 105 9.90 11.49 11.50
C TYR A 105 9.06 10.20 11.50
N GLY A 106 8.03 10.12 12.36
CA GLY A 106 7.10 8.99 12.37
C GLY A 106 6.27 8.86 11.10
N TRP A 107 5.89 9.99 10.49
CA TRP A 107 5.22 9.99 9.19
C TRP A 107 6.18 9.54 8.08
N LEU A 108 7.41 10.08 8.07
CA LEU A 108 8.44 9.70 7.09
C LEU A 108 8.80 8.21 7.16
N HIS A 109 8.90 7.66 8.37
CA HIS A 109 9.13 6.23 8.55
C HIS A 109 7.99 5.40 7.94
N ARG A 110 6.73 5.79 8.18
CA ARG A 110 5.57 5.11 7.57
C ARG A 110 5.55 5.25 6.05
N PHE A 111 5.94 6.41 5.52
CA PHE A 111 6.09 6.63 4.08
C PHE A 111 7.11 5.66 3.47
N LYS A 112 8.32 5.55 4.05
CA LYS A 112 9.37 4.59 3.61
C LYS A 112 8.98 3.11 3.78
N VAL A 113 8.13 2.80 4.75
CA VAL A 113 7.60 1.44 4.90
C VAL A 113 6.51 1.18 3.87
N ARG A 114 5.82 2.23 3.37
CA ARG A 114 4.71 2.15 2.41
C ARG A 114 5.19 2.05 0.95
N HIS A 115 6.25 2.78 0.61
CA HIS A 115 6.86 2.88 -0.72
C HIS A 115 8.31 2.42 -0.68
#